data_AF-A0A161TP89-F1
#
_entry.id   AF-A0A161TP89-F1
#
_cell.length_a   1.000
_cell.length_b   1.000
_cell.length_c   1.000
_cell.angle_alpha   90.00
_cell.angle_beta   90.00
_cell.angle_gamma   90.00
#
_symmetry.space_group_name_H-M   'P 1'
#
loop_
_entity.id
_entity.type
_entity.pdbx_description
1 polymer ?
#
loop_
_entity_poly.entity_id
_entity_poly.type
_entity_poly.pdbx_seq_one_letter_code
_entity_poly.pdbx_strand_id
1 'polypeptide(L)'
;MLDIYYFENQIAKSPYLPLYNIPVKPRFKFNDETTLKIDYREGERNRTVTFTGNPKYLSLLLEGKMKLSTLLRQEMIEFHGTLRQRLKWEAIFYLSSHWEQISAGVLVRTAKNI
;
A
#
# COMPACT_ATOMS: atom_id res chain seq x y z
N MET A 1 -4.19 6.11 -17.14
CA MET A 1 -2.80 5.71 -16.86
C MET A 1 -2.66 5.66 -15.35
N LEU A 2 -2.18 4.54 -14.81
CA LEU A 2 -2.03 4.31 -13.37
C LEU A 2 -0.96 5.27 -12.82
N ASP A 3 -1.33 6.18 -11.91
CA ASP A 3 -0.38 7.14 -11.34
C ASP A 3 0.32 6.53 -10.11
N ILE A 4 1.38 5.79 -10.40
CA ILE A 4 2.26 5.17 -9.40
C ILE A 4 2.91 6.24 -8.52
N TYR A 5 3.19 7.42 -9.08
CA TYR A 5 3.87 8.50 -8.36
C TYR A 5 2.98 9.09 -7.26
N TYR A 6 1.69 9.26 -7.53
CA TYR A 6 0.73 9.65 -6.50
C TYR A 6 0.76 8.68 -5.32
N PHE A 7 0.72 7.37 -5.60
CA PHE A 7 0.70 6.36 -4.56
C PHE A 7 2.01 6.25 -3.80
N GLU A 8 3.13 6.27 -4.51
CA GLU A 8 4.47 6.32 -3.91
C GLU A 8 4.63 7.51 -2.97
N ASN A 9 4.02 8.65 -3.30
CA ASN A 9 4.02 9.84 -2.45
C ASN A 9 3.12 9.67 -1.23
N GLN A 10 1.94 9.06 -1.36
CA GLN A 10 1.05 8.80 -0.22
C GLN A 10 1.69 7.80 0.75
N ILE A 11 2.25 6.69 0.27
CA ILE A 11 3.00 5.75 1.10
C ILE A 11 4.22 6.41 1.75
N ALA A 12 4.94 7.26 1.02
CA ALA A 12 6.13 7.92 1.57
C ALA A 12 5.79 8.89 2.71
N LYS A 13 4.63 9.54 2.65
CA LYS A 13 4.12 10.44 3.70
C LYS A 13 3.51 9.68 4.88
N SER A 14 3.19 8.41 4.69
CA SER A 14 2.51 7.56 5.64
C SER A 14 3.44 7.17 6.79
N PRO A 15 3.19 7.60 8.04
CA PRO A 15 4.08 7.34 9.18
C PRO A 15 4.07 5.86 9.63
N TYR A 16 3.38 4.99 8.89
CA TYR A 16 3.14 3.60 9.30
C TYR A 16 4.21 2.63 8.77
N LEU A 17 5.02 3.00 7.79
CA LEU A 17 6.10 2.12 7.29
C LEU A 17 7.06 1.63 8.40
N PRO A 18 7.51 2.48 9.33
CA PRO A 18 8.33 2.04 10.48
C PRO A 18 7.62 1.03 11.39
N LEU A 19 6.30 1.12 11.56
CA LEU A 19 5.52 0.15 12.36
C LEU A 19 5.59 -1.28 11.79
N TYR A 20 5.85 -1.40 10.49
CA TYR A 20 6.03 -2.67 9.81
C TYR A 20 7.49 -3.06 9.59
N ASN A 21 8.42 -2.41 10.31
CA ASN A 21 9.87 -2.57 10.18
C ASN A 21 10.36 -2.26 8.75
N ILE A 22 9.72 -1.32 8.06
CA ILE A 22 10.14 -0.83 6.74
C ILE A 22 10.75 0.56 6.93
N PRO A 23 12.09 0.67 7.10
CA PRO A 23 12.74 1.91 7.49
C PRO A 23 12.91 2.91 6.33
N VAL A 24 12.76 2.44 5.09
CA VAL A 24 12.98 3.24 3.88
C VAL A 24 11.78 3.11 2.94
N LYS A 25 11.55 4.15 2.14
CA LYS A 25 10.47 4.16 1.14
C LYS A 25 10.56 2.93 0.21
N PRO A 26 9.50 2.11 0.09
CA PRO A 26 9.42 1.05 -0.91
C PRO A 26 9.46 1.61 -2.33
N ARG A 27 9.99 0.83 -3.27
CA ARG A 27 10.03 1.16 -4.69
C ARG A 27 8.98 0.36 -5.43
N PHE A 28 8.15 1.05 -6.21
CA PHE A 28 7.08 0.46 -7.00
C PHE A 28 7.51 0.40 -8.47
N LYS A 29 7.23 -0.71 -9.14
CA LYS A 29 7.53 -0.90 -10.57
C LYS A 29 6.34 -1.58 -11.22
N PHE A 30 5.93 -1.06 -12.38
CA PHE A 30 5.05 -1.77 -13.29
C PHE A 30 5.89 -2.30 -14.44
N ASN A 31 5.83 -3.61 -14.68
CA ASN A 31 6.54 -4.20 -15.82
C ASN A 31 5.71 -4.03 -17.10
N ASP A 32 4.48 -4.57 -17.11
CA ASP A 32 3.70 -4.74 -18.33
C ASP A 32 2.22 -4.29 -18.14
N GLU A 33 2.02 -3.23 -17.35
CA GLU A 33 0.73 -2.70 -16.85
C GLU A 33 -0.12 -3.65 -15.97
N THR A 34 0.07 -4.95 -16.10
CA THR A 34 -0.65 -6.01 -15.38
C THR A 34 0.04 -6.48 -14.11
N THR A 35 1.30 -6.09 -13.92
CA THR A 35 2.14 -6.57 -12.83
C THR A 35 2.69 -5.40 -12.04
N LEU A 36 2.29 -5.28 -10.78
CA LEU A 36 2.86 -4.38 -9.80
C LEU A 36 3.88 -5.14 -8.95
N LYS A 37 5.14 -4.74 -9.06
CA LYS A 37 6.24 -5.22 -8.21
C LYS A 37 6.57 -4.17 -7.15
N ILE A 38 6.73 -4.60 -5.90
CA ILE A 38 7.14 -3.75 -4.81
C ILE A 38 8.42 -4.29 -4.18
N ASP A 39 9.50 -3.53 -4.30
CA ASP A 39 10.77 -3.79 -3.67
C ASP A 39 10.86 -2.95 -2.38
N TYR A 40 11.10 -3.59 -1.23
CA TYR A 40 11.17 -2.90 0.06
C TYR A 40 12.22 -3.53 0.97
N ARG A 41 12.68 -2.77 1.98
CA ARG A 41 13.58 -3.28 3.00
C ARG A 41 12.81 -3.55 4.28
N GLU A 42 13.03 -4.71 4.89
CA GLU A 42 12.47 -5.10 6.19
C GLU A 42 13.62 -5.35 7.18
N GLY A 43 13.87 -4.40 8.07
CA GLY A 43 15.12 -4.35 8.84
C GLY A 43 16.32 -4.25 7.91
N GLU A 44 17.21 -5.26 7.94
CA GLU A 44 18.39 -5.35 7.06
C GLU A 44 18.15 -6.15 5.78
N ARG A 45 16.94 -6.72 5.59
CA ARG A 45 16.68 -7.65 4.48
C ARG A 45 15.89 -6.99 3.36
N ASN A 46 16.38 -7.15 2.12
CA ASN A 46 15.59 -6.79 0.95
C ASN A 46 14.50 -7.83 0.71
N ARG A 47 13.30 -7.35 0.39
CA ARG A 47 12.10 -8.14 0.15
C ARG A 47 11.42 -7.63 -1.11
N THR A 48 10.71 -8.55 -1.75
CA THR A 48 9.89 -8.25 -2.92
C THR A 48 8.53 -8.91 -2.73
N VAL A 49 7.49 -8.22 -3.17
CA VAL A 49 6.17 -8.81 -3.43
C VAL A 49 5.70 -8.41 -4.83
N THR A 50 4.84 -9.23 -5.40
CA THR A 50 4.25 -8.97 -6.71
C THR A 50 2.74 -9.13 -6.65
N PHE A 51 2.04 -8.23 -7.32
CA PHE A 51 0.60 -8.33 -7.59
C PHE A 51 0.41 -8.40 -9.10
N THR A 52 -0.38 -9.35 -9.57
CA THR A 52 -0.70 -9.52 -10.98
C THR A 52 -2.21 -9.41 -11.18
N GLY A 53 -2.65 -8.86 -12.30
CA GLY A 53 -4.08 -8.76 -12.61
C GLY A 53 -4.41 -7.62 -13.56
N ASN A 54 -5.69 -7.35 -13.72
CA ASN A 54 -6.14 -6.26 -14.57
C ASN A 54 -5.62 -4.90 -14.01
N PRO A 55 -5.04 -4.02 -14.85
CA PRO A 55 -4.54 -2.71 -14.41
C PRO A 55 -5.61 -1.89 -13.68
N LYS A 56 -6.88 -1.99 -14.08
CA LYS A 56 -8.00 -1.33 -13.40
C LYS A 56 -8.09 -1.73 -11.92
N TYR A 57 -7.95 -3.02 -11.60
CA TYR A 57 -8.05 -3.51 -10.24
C TYR A 57 -6.82 -3.18 -9.40
N LEU A 58 -5.62 -3.20 -10.01
CA LEU A 58 -4.41 -2.69 -9.37
C LEU A 58 -4.56 -1.19 -9.04
N SER A 59 -5.16 -0.39 -9.93
CA SER A 59 -5.46 1.03 -9.64
C SER A 59 -6.42 1.18 -8.47
N LEU A 60 -7.52 0.42 -8.44
CA LEU A 60 -8.49 0.47 -7.35
C LEU A 60 -7.89 0.08 -5.99
N LEU A 61 -6.91 -0.84 -5.98
CA LEU A 61 -6.13 -1.17 -4.80
C LEU A 61 -5.27 0.02 -4.33
N LEU A 62 -4.48 0.60 -5.22
CA LEU A 62 -3.57 1.70 -4.90
C LEU A 62 -4.32 2.96 -4.47
N GLU A 63 -5.46 3.24 -5.09
CA GLU A 63 -6.34 4.35 -4.71
C GLU A 63 -7.11 4.08 -3.41
N GLY A 64 -7.01 2.89 -2.82
CA GLY A 64 -7.73 2.48 -1.62
C GLY A 64 -9.25 2.36 -1.79
N LYS A 65 -9.75 2.43 -3.04
CA LYS A 65 -11.17 2.25 -3.37
C LYS A 65 -11.65 0.82 -3.16
N MET A 66 -10.73 -0.15 -3.20
CA MET A 66 -10.99 -1.54 -2.85
C MET A 66 -9.91 -2.10 -1.94
N LYS A 67 -10.32 -2.93 -0.97
CA LYS A 67 -9.40 -3.64 -0.07
C LYS A 67 -8.68 -4.76 -0.82
N LEU A 68 -7.40 -4.96 -0.51
CA LEU A 68 -6.60 -6.06 -1.08
C LEU A 68 -7.26 -7.42 -0.82
N SER A 69 -7.78 -7.65 0.38
CA SER A 69 -8.50 -8.85 0.76
C SER A 69 -9.71 -9.13 -0.11
N THR A 70 -10.47 -8.10 -0.48
CA THR A 70 -11.62 -8.22 -1.39
C THR A 70 -11.17 -8.60 -2.79
N LEU A 71 -10.15 -7.92 -3.32
CA LEU A 71 -9.64 -8.16 -4.67
C LEU A 71 -9.07 -9.58 -4.82
N LEU A 72 -8.35 -10.07 -3.80
CA LEU A 72 -7.82 -11.44 -3.78
C LEU A 72 -8.93 -12.50 -3.65
N ARG A 73 -9.93 -12.27 -2.80
CA ARG A 73 -11.06 -13.21 -2.62
C ARG A 73 -11.91 -13.32 -3.88
N GLN A 74 -12.00 -12.25 -4.67
CA GLN A 74 -12.76 -12.20 -5.92
C GLN A 74 -11.91 -12.56 -7.14
N GLU A 75 -10.67 -13.03 -6.95
CA GLU A 75 -9.76 -13.44 -8.03
C GLU A 75 -9.53 -12.34 -9.08
N MET A 76 -9.66 -11.06 -8.68
CA MET A 76 -9.46 -9.90 -9.55
C MET A 76 -7.98 -9.58 -9.73
N ILE A 77 -7.17 -9.95 -8.75
CA ILE A 77 -5.71 -9.89 -8.75
C ILE A 77 -5.17 -11.14 -8.03
N GLU A 78 -3.91 -11.46 -8.29
CA GLU A 78 -3.16 -12.46 -7.55
C GLU A 78 -2.04 -11.77 -6.75
N PHE A 79 -1.57 -12.45 -5.70
CA PHE A 79 -0.47 -11.99 -4.86
C PHE A 79 0.60 -13.06 -4.75
N HIS A 80 1.84 -12.69 -5.06
CA HIS A 80 3.02 -13.53 -4.91
C HIS A 80 3.87 -13.03 -3.74
N GLY A 81 3.85 -13.80 -2.66
CA GLY A 81 4.58 -13.54 -1.43
C GLY A 81 4.07 -14.43 -0.29
N THR A 82 4.64 -14.27 0.89
CA THR A 82 4.19 -14.98 2.10
C THR A 82 2.93 -14.36 2.68
N LEU A 83 2.15 -15.13 3.46
CA LEU A 83 0.97 -14.63 4.17
C LEU A 83 1.29 -13.41 5.05
N ARG A 84 2.44 -13.42 5.74
CA ARG A 84 2.90 -12.28 6.56
C ARG A 84 3.08 -11.02 5.72
N GLN A 85 3.61 -11.15 4.51
CA GLN A 85 3.76 -10.02 3.59
C GLN A 85 2.40 -9.53 3.09
N ARG A 86 1.47 -10.44 2.78
CA ARG A 86 0.09 -10.07 2.39
C ARG A 86 -0.58 -9.21 3.46
N LEU A 87 -0.57 -9.68 4.72
CA LEU A 87 -1.20 -8.97 5.84
C LEU A 87 -0.57 -7.60 6.08
N LYS A 88 0.76 -7.51 5.95
CA LYS A 88 1.48 -6.25 6.04
C LYS A 88 1.05 -5.26 4.96
N TRP A 89 1.02 -5.70 3.71
CA TRP A 89 0.65 -4.84 2.59
C TRP A 89 -0.83 -4.46 2.61
N GLU A 90 -1.74 -5.34 3.04
CA GLU A 90 -3.15 -4.99 3.29
C GLU A 90 -3.25 -3.76 4.19
N ALA A 91 -2.54 -3.80 5.33
CA ALA A 91 -2.59 -2.73 6.30
C ALA A 91 -1.92 -1.45 5.79
N ILE A 92 -0.77 -1.56 5.10
CA ILE A 92 -0.10 -0.40 4.50
C ILE A 92 -0.99 0.28 3.44
N PHE A 93 -1.62 -0.49 2.54
CA PHE A 93 -2.53 0.05 1.53
C PHE A 93 -3.72 0.77 2.18
N TYR A 94 -4.33 0.15 3.18
CA TYR A 94 -5.45 0.74 3.89
C TYR A 94 -5.07 2.05 4.60
N LEU A 95 -4.00 2.02 5.39
CA LEU A 95 -3.57 3.17 6.18
C LEU A 95 -3.08 4.35 5.31
N SER A 96 -2.41 4.05 4.20
CA SER A 96 -1.86 5.10 3.32
C SER A 96 -2.94 5.74 2.45
N SER A 97 -3.95 4.98 2.01
CA SER A 97 -5.08 5.53 1.25
C SER A 97 -6.03 6.38 2.10
N HIS A 98 -6.06 6.18 3.42
CA HIS A 98 -6.92 6.93 4.34
C HIS A 98 -6.13 7.96 5.16
N TRP A 99 -4.85 8.18 4.87
CA TRP A 99 -3.97 9.01 5.69
C TRP A 99 -4.49 10.45 5.87
N GLU A 100 -4.99 11.09 4.81
CA GLU A 100 -5.52 12.46 4.89
C GLU A 100 -6.74 12.54 5.83
N GLN A 101 -7.63 11.53 5.79
CA GLN A 101 -8.78 11.46 6.68
C GLN A 101 -8.36 11.17 8.13
N ILE A 102 -7.42 10.25 8.33
CA ILE A 102 -6.90 9.87 9.65
C ILE A 102 -6.18 11.06 10.30
N SER A 103 -5.30 11.73 9.56
CA SER A 103 -4.53 12.88 10.05
C SER A 103 -5.44 14.08 10.37
N ALA A 104 -6.42 14.38 9.52
CA ALA A 104 -7.42 15.41 9.80
C ALA A 104 -8.25 15.08 11.06
N GLY A 105 -8.69 13.83 11.22
CA GLY A 105 -9.45 13.39 12.40
C GLY A 105 -8.65 13.45 13.70
N VAL A 106 -7.35 13.17 13.66
CA VAL A 106 -6.45 13.32 14.81
C VAL A 106 -6.27 14.80 15.16
N LEU A 107 -5.99 15.66 14.17
CA LEU A 107 -5.81 17.10 14.40
C LEU A 107 -7.05 17.77 15.03
N VAL A 108 -8.26 17.41 14.56
CA VAL A 108 -9.51 17.96 15.11
C VAL A 108 -9.77 17.49 16.55
N ARG A 109 -9.40 16.26 16.91
CA ARG A 109 -9.53 15.75 18.29
C ARG A 109 -8.54 16.41 19.23
N THR A 110 -7.31 16.66 18.78
CA THR A 110 -6.30 17.37 19.58
C THR A 110 -6.70 18.82 19.82
N ALA A 111 -7.29 19.50 18.83
CA ALA A 111 -7.76 20.88 18.98
C ALA A 111 -9.01 21.04 19.88
N LYS A 112 -9.80 19.98 20.09
CA LYS A 112 -10.97 20.00 21.00
C LYS A 112 -10.63 19.64 22.46
N ASN A 113 -9.43 19.11 22.70
CA ASN A 113 -8.95 18.73 24.04
C ASN A 113 -7.95 19.76 24.61
N ILE A 114 -7.93 20.99 24.08
CA ILE A 114 -7.22 22.14 24.62
C ILE A 114 -8.25 23.18 25.05
#